data_AF-A0A8S3UM94-F1
#
_entry.id   AF-A0A8S3UM94-F1
#
_cell.length_a   1.000
_cell.length_b   1.000
_cell.length_c   1.000
_cell.angle_alpha   90.00
_cell.angle_beta   90.00
_cell.angle_gamma   90.00
#
_symmetry.space_group_name_H-M   'P 1'
#
loop_
_entity.id
_entity.type
_entity.pdbx_description
1 polymer ?
#
loop_
_entity_poly.entity_id
_entity_poly.type
_entity_poly.pdbx_seq_one_letter_code
_entity_poly.pdbx_strand_id
1 'polypeptide(L)'
;MAGLVPAKISDRYAKNGEDMLDVLSHDIMRYEMLAEKETFDALTSVLQGEQSHDNVELHEIEVNRLNNDNNNNDEGDPTETHEQRDTGSSRFRSVSNEDTDEFLRKNVNKNTDYKTRSDVKTFYTWAQQVGEFRELQMIPFKELDAILARFYLGVRNKEGQEYEPDTLTGFQNSIERHLKNNKVVVDLKRNDDFSHSRKVLEAKRKQLKQEGKGNKRNRAEPIDTQEIQNLYDKQLLGSANPTSLLNTVWLNNGVFFGFRGRQEHASLLLGDLTMKQDSNGKEYVEFNG
;
A
#
# COMPACT_ATOMS: atom_id res chain seq x y z
N MET A 1 -36.05 -6.68 20.50
CA MET A 1 -34.68 -6.27 20.17
C MET A 1 -33.76 -7.47 20.38
N ALA A 2 -33.40 -8.18 19.32
CA ALA A 2 -32.47 -9.29 19.38
C ALA A 2 -31.16 -8.83 18.71
N GLY A 3 -30.07 -8.91 19.46
CA GLY A 3 -28.73 -8.50 18.99
C GLY A 3 -28.29 -9.34 17.80
N LEU A 4 -27.89 -8.67 16.72
CA LEU A 4 -27.11 -9.29 15.67
C LEU A 4 -25.67 -9.40 16.14
N VAL A 5 -25.20 -10.64 16.29
CA VAL A 5 -23.81 -10.97 16.60
C VAL A 5 -22.95 -10.65 15.37
N PRO A 6 -21.88 -9.84 15.48
CA PRO A 6 -20.96 -9.60 14.37
C PRO A 6 -20.30 -10.91 13.93
N ALA A 7 -20.36 -11.18 12.62
CA ALA A 7 -19.62 -12.28 12.02
C ALA A 7 -18.12 -12.10 12.28
N LYS A 8 -17.45 -13.21 12.62
CA LYS A 8 -16.03 -13.27 12.96
C LYS A 8 -15.18 -12.47 11.97
N ILE A 9 -14.58 -11.39 12.47
CA ILE A 9 -13.56 -10.59 11.81
C ILE A 9 -12.49 -11.52 11.25
N SER A 10 -12.25 -11.45 9.94
CA SER A 10 -11.37 -12.35 9.22
C SER A 10 -9.92 -12.28 9.71
N ASP A 11 -9.27 -13.45 9.75
CA ASP A 11 -7.94 -13.76 10.32
C ASP A 11 -6.73 -12.98 9.73
N ARG A 12 -6.92 -11.87 9.01
CA ARG A 12 -5.83 -11.08 8.40
C ARG A 12 -5.44 -9.81 9.13
N TYR A 13 -6.30 -9.24 9.98
CA TYR A 13 -5.93 -8.05 10.80
C TYR A 13 -4.91 -8.40 11.90
N ALA A 14 -4.70 -9.69 12.15
CA ALA A 14 -3.66 -10.21 13.02
C ALA A 14 -2.23 -10.08 12.46
N LYS A 15 -2.03 -9.85 11.14
CA LYS A 15 -0.70 -10.03 10.52
C LYS A 15 0.10 -8.76 10.24
N ASN A 16 -0.49 -7.60 9.96
CA ASN A 16 0.30 -6.48 9.39
C ASN A 16 0.28 -5.13 10.11
N GLY A 17 -0.42 -4.95 11.24
CA GLY A 17 -0.16 -3.89 12.23
C GLY A 17 0.15 -2.47 11.71
N GLU A 18 -0.52 -2.01 10.67
CA GLU A 18 -0.61 -0.58 10.36
C GLU A 18 -1.78 0.00 11.17
N ASP A 19 -1.57 1.16 11.78
CA ASP A 19 -2.55 1.87 12.58
C ASP A 19 -3.67 2.40 11.66
N MET A 20 -4.92 2.16 12.02
CA MET A 20 -6.07 2.58 11.20
C MET A 20 -6.12 4.10 11.09
N LEU A 21 -5.67 4.83 12.13
CA LEU A 21 -5.61 6.29 12.15
C LEU A 21 -4.37 6.85 11.42
N ASP A 22 -3.21 6.18 11.48
CA ASP A 22 -2.06 6.53 10.62
C ASP A 22 -2.28 6.14 9.15
N VAL A 23 -3.00 5.06 8.85
CA VAL A 23 -3.39 4.70 7.48
C VAL A 23 -4.41 5.70 6.96
N LEU A 24 -5.38 6.09 7.79
CA LEU A 24 -6.29 7.20 7.49
C LEU A 24 -5.55 8.52 7.31
N SER A 25 -4.62 8.89 8.21
CA SER A 25 -3.84 10.14 8.13
C SER A 25 -2.87 10.16 6.94
N HIS A 26 -2.19 9.05 6.65
CA HIS A 26 -1.22 8.93 5.55
C HIS A 26 -1.92 8.76 4.19
N ASP A 27 -3.09 8.10 4.14
CA ASP A 27 -3.95 8.10 2.95
C ASP A 27 -4.75 9.40 2.81
N ILE A 28 -4.92 10.24 3.84
CA ILE A 28 -5.46 11.61 3.68
C ILE A 28 -4.37 12.56 3.17
N MET A 29 -3.17 12.55 3.76
CA MET A 29 -2.04 13.38 3.30
C MET A 29 -1.56 13.07 1.88
N ARG A 30 -1.77 11.84 1.38
CA ARG A 30 -1.42 11.48 0.00
C ARG A 30 -2.47 11.93 -1.03
N TYR A 31 -3.66 12.34 -0.59
CA TYR A 31 -4.77 12.78 -1.44
C TYR A 31 -4.98 14.31 -1.44
N GLU A 32 -4.11 15.08 -0.78
CA GLU A 32 -3.97 16.54 -0.96
C GLU A 32 -3.41 16.91 -2.35
N MET A 33 -4.13 16.56 -3.41
CA MET A 33 -4.06 17.33 -4.65
C MET A 33 -5.41 17.74 -5.22
N LEU A 34 -6.55 17.27 -4.71
CA LEU A 34 -7.84 17.78 -5.17
C LEU A 34 -8.86 17.76 -4.03
N ALA A 35 -9.25 18.96 -3.61
CA ALA A 35 -10.29 19.34 -2.64
C ALA A 35 -9.83 19.58 -1.17
N GLU A 36 -9.75 20.89 -0.86
CA GLU A 36 -10.09 21.55 0.40
C GLU A 36 -9.28 21.24 1.67
N LYS A 37 -8.02 21.69 1.65
CA LYS A 37 -7.11 21.87 2.79
C LYS A 37 -7.75 22.50 4.05
N GLU A 38 -8.74 23.37 3.88
CA GLU A 38 -9.41 24.09 4.97
C GLU A 38 -10.29 23.17 5.86
N THR A 39 -10.87 22.11 5.29
CA THR A 39 -11.69 21.15 6.05
C THR A 39 -10.83 20.20 6.91
N PHE A 40 -9.62 19.90 6.44
CA PHE A 40 -8.65 19.06 7.13
C PHE A 40 -7.96 19.79 8.30
N ASP A 41 -7.59 21.06 8.10
CA ASP A 41 -7.04 21.91 9.16
C ASP A 41 -8.06 22.10 10.30
N ALA A 42 -9.36 22.20 9.98
CA ALA A 42 -10.44 22.28 10.96
C ALA A 42 -10.63 20.99 11.78
N LEU A 43 -10.62 19.80 11.15
CA LEU A 43 -10.74 18.51 11.85
C LEU A 43 -9.51 18.23 12.74
N THR A 44 -8.32 18.61 12.26
CA THR A 44 -7.07 18.41 13.00
C THR A 44 -6.95 19.36 14.20
N SER A 45 -7.37 20.63 14.04
CA SER A 45 -7.42 21.62 15.13
C SER A 45 -8.41 21.23 16.23
N VAL A 46 -9.56 20.66 15.87
CA VAL A 46 -10.57 20.14 16.84
C VAL A 46 -10.08 18.89 17.57
N LEU A 47 -9.33 18.01 16.90
CA LEU A 47 -8.73 16.82 17.53
C LEU A 47 -7.53 17.16 18.41
N GLN A 48 -6.82 18.26 18.16
CA GLN A 48 -5.68 18.75 18.95
C GLN A 48 -6.07 19.71 20.08
N GLY A 49 -7.33 20.14 20.15
CA GLY A 49 -7.86 20.92 21.28
C GLY A 49 -7.52 22.40 21.27
N GLU A 50 -7.21 23.00 20.11
CA GLU A 50 -7.02 24.44 19.97
C GLU A 50 -8.35 25.12 19.58
N GLN A 51 -8.78 26.08 20.38
CA GLN A 51 -9.95 26.94 20.11
C GLN A 51 -9.50 28.22 19.41
N SER A 52 -10.05 28.53 18.23
CA SER A 52 -10.44 29.93 17.90
C SER A 52 -11.28 30.04 16.62
N HIS A 53 -12.53 30.43 16.82
CA HIS A 53 -13.32 31.46 16.12
C HIS A 53 -13.17 31.73 14.60
N ASP A 54 -14.33 31.56 13.95
CA ASP A 54 -14.98 32.40 12.93
C ASP A 54 -14.86 32.05 11.43
N ASN A 55 -16.05 31.82 10.85
CA ASN A 55 -16.53 31.97 9.47
C ASN A 55 -15.65 31.49 8.30
N VAL A 56 -16.07 30.39 7.66
CA VAL A 56 -15.78 30.11 6.25
C VAL A 56 -17.09 29.85 5.50
N GLU A 57 -17.36 30.71 4.52
CA GLU A 57 -18.55 30.72 3.66
C GLU A 57 -18.32 29.77 2.47
N LEU A 58 -19.20 28.78 2.28
CA LEU A 58 -19.06 27.75 1.25
C LEU A 58 -19.66 28.24 -0.09
N HIS A 59 -18.82 28.40 -1.12
CA HIS A 59 -19.27 28.66 -2.50
C HIS A 59 -19.27 27.36 -3.34
N GLU A 60 -20.39 27.11 -4.03
CA GLU A 60 -20.62 25.94 -4.91
C GLU A 60 -19.60 25.84 -6.06
N ILE A 61 -19.10 24.62 -6.33
CA ILE A 61 -18.21 24.32 -7.46
C ILE A 61 -18.97 23.54 -8.55
N GLU A 62 -19.04 24.14 -9.74
CA GLU A 62 -19.59 23.59 -10.97
C GLU A 62 -18.56 22.69 -11.69
N VAL A 63 -18.96 21.47 -12.10
CA VAL A 63 -18.08 20.49 -12.76
C VAL A 63 -18.17 20.64 -14.28
N ASN A 64 -17.09 21.03 -14.94
CA ASN A 64 -16.96 20.96 -16.40
C ASN A 64 -15.88 19.94 -16.83
N ARG A 65 -16.31 18.94 -17.60
CA ARG A 65 -15.47 18.13 -18.50
C ARG A 65 -15.55 18.75 -19.90
N LEU A 66 -14.43 18.83 -20.62
CA LEU A 66 -14.26 18.39 -22.03
C LEU A 66 -12.91 18.85 -22.62
N ASN A 67 -12.36 17.95 -23.44
CA ASN A 67 -11.45 18.13 -24.57
C ASN A 67 -9.98 18.54 -24.34
N ASN A 68 -9.07 17.67 -24.79
CA ASN A 68 -7.92 18.14 -25.54
C ASN A 68 -7.52 17.12 -26.63
N ASP A 69 -7.98 17.38 -27.84
CA ASP A 69 -7.44 16.85 -29.10
C ASP A 69 -6.60 17.95 -29.78
N ASN A 70 -5.65 17.49 -30.61
CA ASN A 70 -4.76 18.25 -31.53
C ASN A 70 -3.45 18.76 -30.88
N ASN A 71 -2.30 18.75 -31.53
CA ASN A 71 -1.87 18.36 -32.87
C ASN A 71 -0.33 18.28 -32.82
N ASN A 72 0.30 17.49 -33.69
CA ASN A 72 1.54 17.91 -34.35
C ASN A 72 1.81 17.00 -35.55
N ASN A 73 1.70 17.62 -36.73
CA ASN A 73 2.10 17.10 -38.03
C ASN A 73 3.63 17.23 -38.17
N ASP A 74 4.27 16.26 -38.83
CA ASP A 74 5.41 16.54 -39.70
C ASP A 74 5.47 15.50 -40.85
N GLU A 75 5.62 16.00 -42.07
CA GLU A 75 5.56 15.25 -43.34
C GLU A 75 6.95 14.75 -43.78
N GLY A 76 7.00 13.61 -44.51
CA GLY A 76 8.19 13.18 -45.25
C GLY A 76 8.12 11.80 -45.93
N ASP A 77 7.46 11.75 -47.10
CA ASP A 77 7.71 10.97 -48.37
C ASP A 77 7.96 9.43 -48.38
N PRO A 78 7.60 8.67 -49.44
CA PRO A 78 6.96 7.36 -49.31
C PRO A 78 7.86 6.22 -49.81
N THR A 79 7.57 4.97 -49.41
CA THR A 79 7.80 3.82 -50.31
C THR A 79 7.11 2.55 -49.79
N GLU A 80 6.46 1.90 -50.74
CA GLU A 80 6.12 0.47 -50.82
C GLU A 80 5.04 -0.10 -49.89
N THR A 81 3.82 0.02 -50.41
CA THR A 81 2.67 -0.84 -50.18
C THR A 81 3.03 -2.33 -50.23
N HIS A 82 2.93 -3.01 -49.08
CA HIS A 82 2.64 -4.44 -49.05
C HIS A 82 1.21 -4.62 -48.53
N GLU A 83 0.30 -4.96 -49.44
CA GLU A 83 -1.07 -5.37 -49.14
C GLU A 83 -1.07 -6.53 -48.14
N GLN A 84 -1.35 -6.25 -46.87
CA GLN A 84 -1.74 -7.27 -45.92
C GLN A 84 -3.26 -7.43 -45.98
N ARG A 85 -3.64 -8.53 -46.62
CA ARG A 85 -4.99 -9.05 -46.69
C ARG A 85 -5.58 -9.13 -45.28
N ASP A 86 -6.76 -8.55 -45.13
CA ASP A 86 -7.64 -8.70 -43.98
C ASP A 86 -7.87 -10.20 -43.72
N THR A 87 -7.23 -10.72 -42.67
CA THR A 87 -7.49 -12.06 -42.15
C THR A 87 -8.36 -11.86 -40.92
N GLY A 88 -9.58 -12.36 -41.00
CA GLY A 88 -10.60 -12.21 -39.97
C GLY A 88 -10.03 -12.47 -38.58
N SER A 89 -10.42 -11.59 -37.64
CA SER A 89 -9.97 -11.54 -36.25
C SER A 89 -9.77 -12.94 -35.65
N SER A 90 -8.51 -13.40 -35.68
CA SER A 90 -8.11 -14.63 -35.02
C SER A 90 -8.34 -14.44 -33.53
N ARG A 91 -9.05 -15.38 -32.89
CA ARG A 91 -9.20 -15.41 -31.42
C ARG A 91 -7.87 -15.45 -30.67
N PHE A 92 -6.78 -15.77 -31.37
CA PHE A 92 -5.42 -15.80 -30.85
C PHE A 92 -4.62 -14.63 -31.40
N ARG A 93 -4.30 -13.70 -30.50
CA ARG A 93 -3.32 -12.64 -30.75
C ARG A 93 -1.92 -13.25 -30.80
N SER A 94 -1.12 -12.84 -31.77
CA SER A 94 0.32 -13.11 -31.76
C SER A 94 0.97 -12.25 -30.67
N VAL A 95 1.70 -12.87 -29.75
CA VAL A 95 2.35 -12.21 -28.60
C VAL A 95 3.84 -12.56 -28.65
N SER A 96 4.69 -11.55 -28.61
CA SER A 96 6.16 -11.69 -28.57
C SER A 96 6.70 -11.89 -27.14
N ASN A 97 7.99 -12.23 -27.03
CA ASN A 97 8.65 -12.26 -25.72
C ASN A 97 8.75 -10.85 -25.14
N GLU A 98 8.95 -9.84 -26.00
CA GLU A 98 8.97 -8.42 -25.64
C GLU A 98 7.63 -7.96 -25.07
N ASP A 99 6.50 -8.37 -25.68
CA ASP A 99 5.15 -8.10 -25.15
C ASP A 99 4.96 -8.72 -23.75
N THR A 100 5.51 -9.92 -23.55
CA THR A 100 5.43 -10.62 -22.26
C THR A 100 6.25 -9.87 -21.19
N ASP A 101 7.45 -9.43 -21.53
CA ASP A 101 8.30 -8.63 -20.64
C ASP A 101 7.68 -7.26 -20.33
N GLU A 102 7.08 -6.60 -21.31
CA GLU A 102 6.38 -5.33 -21.12
C GLU A 102 5.15 -5.49 -20.22
N PHE A 103 4.36 -6.54 -20.43
CA PHE A 103 3.22 -6.88 -19.59
C PHE A 103 3.66 -7.10 -18.13
N LEU A 104 4.74 -7.85 -17.92
CA LEU A 104 5.30 -8.06 -16.58
C LEU A 104 5.73 -6.74 -15.95
N ARG A 105 6.45 -5.87 -16.67
CA ARG A 105 6.89 -4.55 -16.17
C ARG A 105 5.72 -3.66 -15.78
N LYS A 106 4.67 -3.58 -16.60
CA LYS A 106 3.48 -2.75 -16.35
C LYS A 106 2.67 -3.22 -15.14
N ASN A 107 2.71 -4.52 -14.85
CA ASN A 107 1.94 -5.13 -13.75
C ASN A 107 2.76 -5.39 -12.48
N VAL A 108 4.00 -4.87 -12.38
CA VAL A 108 4.73 -4.90 -11.11
C VAL A 108 4.04 -3.98 -10.10
N ASN A 109 3.82 -4.49 -8.89
CA ASN A 109 3.34 -3.66 -7.79
C ASN A 109 4.35 -2.52 -7.51
N LYS A 110 3.97 -1.29 -7.90
CA LYS A 110 4.81 -0.09 -7.81
C LYS A 110 5.32 0.18 -6.39
N ASN A 111 4.52 -0.09 -5.35
CA ASN A 111 4.94 0.08 -3.96
C ASN A 111 6.06 -0.90 -3.59
N THR A 112 5.95 -2.13 -4.10
CA THR A 112 6.96 -3.17 -3.86
C THR A 112 8.27 -2.89 -4.59
N ASP A 113 8.20 -2.37 -5.82
CA ASP A 113 9.39 -1.91 -6.55
C ASP A 113 10.07 -0.75 -5.81
N TYR A 114 9.30 0.28 -5.43
CA TYR A 114 9.81 1.42 -4.67
C TYR A 114 10.51 0.98 -3.38
N LYS A 115 9.86 0.13 -2.58
CA LYS A 115 10.43 -0.40 -1.35
C LYS A 115 11.74 -1.15 -1.62
N THR A 116 11.75 -2.00 -2.65
CA THR A 116 12.95 -2.77 -3.02
C THR A 116 14.11 -1.84 -3.37
N ARG A 117 13.87 -0.82 -4.20
CA ARG A 117 14.89 0.16 -4.59
C ARG A 117 15.40 0.97 -3.38
N SER A 118 14.51 1.42 -2.51
CA SER A 118 14.87 2.17 -1.30
C SER A 118 15.74 1.34 -0.34
N ASP A 119 15.32 0.10 -0.08
CA ASP A 119 16.00 -0.83 0.82
C ASP A 119 17.38 -1.22 0.29
N VAL A 120 17.49 -1.51 -1.02
CA VAL A 120 18.77 -1.82 -1.68
C VAL A 120 19.70 -0.60 -1.73
N LYS A 121 19.15 0.61 -1.92
CA LYS A 121 19.95 1.83 -1.81
C LYS A 121 20.55 1.97 -0.42
N THR A 122 19.78 1.68 0.63
CA THR A 122 20.26 1.68 2.02
C THR A 122 21.39 0.68 2.22
N PHE A 123 21.27 -0.53 1.65
CA PHE A 123 22.36 -1.51 1.64
C PHE A 123 23.62 -0.96 0.98
N TYR A 124 23.53 -0.39 -0.23
CA TYR A 124 24.71 0.14 -0.93
C TYR A 124 25.35 1.33 -0.23
N THR A 125 24.55 2.23 0.38
CA THR A 125 25.08 3.32 1.21
C THR A 125 25.88 2.79 2.40
N TRP A 126 25.37 1.77 3.09
CA TRP A 126 26.11 1.12 4.17
C TRP A 126 27.35 0.37 3.65
N ALA A 127 27.23 -0.35 2.53
CA ALA A 127 28.31 -1.16 1.94
C ALA A 127 29.53 -0.28 1.60
N GLN A 128 29.29 0.90 1.01
CA GLN A 128 30.33 1.88 0.72
C GLN A 128 31.10 2.33 1.98
N GLN A 129 30.40 2.52 3.11
CA GLN A 129 31.04 2.90 4.38
C GLN A 129 31.97 1.82 4.94
N VAL A 130 31.70 0.55 4.63
CA VAL A 130 32.52 -0.59 5.07
C VAL A 130 33.48 -1.09 3.98
N GLY A 131 33.66 -0.32 2.90
CA GLY A 131 34.60 -0.61 1.82
C GLY A 131 34.15 -1.71 0.85
N GLU A 132 32.85 -1.99 0.77
CA GLU A 132 32.28 -2.93 -0.20
C GLU A 132 31.62 -2.16 -1.36
N PHE A 133 32.14 -2.38 -2.57
CA PHE A 133 31.73 -1.66 -3.78
C PHE A 133 31.19 -2.59 -4.86
N ARG A 134 31.22 -3.90 -4.66
CA ARG A 134 30.74 -4.87 -5.65
C ARG A 134 29.22 -4.85 -5.71
N GLU A 135 28.71 -5.03 -6.92
CA GLU A 135 27.30 -5.30 -7.17
C GLU A 135 26.88 -6.62 -6.49
N LEU A 136 25.70 -6.64 -5.87
CA LEU A 136 25.19 -7.80 -5.11
C LEU A 136 25.24 -9.12 -5.89
N GLN A 137 24.90 -9.09 -7.18
CA GLN A 137 24.88 -10.24 -8.09
C GLN A 137 26.27 -10.75 -8.48
N MET A 138 27.33 -9.97 -8.25
CA MET A 138 28.70 -10.33 -8.59
C MET A 138 29.47 -10.93 -7.39
N ILE A 139 28.87 -10.92 -6.20
CA ILE A 139 29.50 -11.40 -4.97
C ILE A 139 29.22 -12.90 -4.81
N PRO A 140 30.26 -13.74 -4.60
CA PRO A 140 30.06 -15.16 -4.29
C PRO A 140 29.19 -15.36 -3.06
N PHE A 141 28.30 -16.36 -3.06
CA PHE A 141 27.29 -16.52 -2.01
C PHE A 141 27.85 -16.59 -0.59
N LYS A 142 28.99 -17.27 -0.39
CA LYS A 142 29.64 -17.33 0.93
C LYS A 142 30.13 -15.97 1.42
N GLU A 143 30.66 -15.13 0.52
CA GLU A 143 31.07 -13.77 0.87
C GLU A 143 29.85 -12.89 1.11
N LEU A 144 28.83 -13.03 0.27
CA LEU A 144 27.58 -12.30 0.41
C LEU A 144 26.89 -12.62 1.74
N ASP A 145 26.91 -13.87 2.19
CA ASP A 145 26.41 -14.29 3.50
C ASP A 145 27.10 -13.54 4.65
N ALA A 146 28.43 -13.44 4.63
CA ALA A 146 29.19 -12.68 5.61
C ALA A 146 28.91 -11.16 5.54
N ILE A 147 28.72 -10.61 4.33
CA ILE A 147 28.37 -9.20 4.13
C ILE A 147 26.98 -8.90 4.68
N LEU A 148 25.99 -9.73 4.36
CA LEU A 148 24.61 -9.58 4.85
C LEU A 148 24.53 -9.73 6.37
N ALA A 149 25.31 -10.64 6.96
CA ALA A 149 25.41 -10.75 8.41
C ALA A 149 25.87 -9.43 9.06
N ARG A 150 26.95 -8.83 8.53
CA ARG A 150 27.45 -7.53 8.99
C ARG A 150 26.44 -6.42 8.76
N PHE A 151 25.74 -6.43 7.63
CA PHE A 151 24.69 -5.47 7.31
C PHE A 151 23.57 -5.50 8.35
N TYR A 152 22.97 -6.68 8.61
CA TYR A 152 21.87 -6.79 9.57
C TYR A 152 22.26 -6.38 10.99
N LEU A 153 23.53 -6.55 11.36
CA LEU A 153 24.03 -6.16 12.67
C LEU A 153 24.33 -4.66 12.76
N GLY A 154 24.87 -4.07 11.69
CA GLY A 154 25.43 -2.72 11.67
C GLY A 154 24.53 -1.64 11.07
N VAL A 155 23.47 -2.00 10.33
CA VAL A 155 22.63 -1.00 9.66
C VAL A 155 21.86 -0.15 10.68
N ARG A 156 21.80 1.17 10.46
CA ARG A 156 21.08 2.15 11.28
C ARG A 156 20.27 3.08 10.39
N ASN A 157 19.23 3.72 10.95
CA ASN A 157 18.48 4.75 10.24
C ASN A 157 19.33 6.03 10.09
N LYS A 158 18.77 7.05 9.40
CA LYS A 158 19.46 8.34 9.19
C LYS A 158 19.81 9.07 10.48
N GLU A 159 19.09 8.79 11.56
CA GLU A 159 19.29 9.35 12.90
C GLU A 159 20.28 8.51 13.74
N GLY A 160 20.86 7.44 13.16
CA GLY A 160 21.79 6.54 13.86
C GLY A 160 21.10 5.52 14.78
N GLN A 161 19.78 5.45 14.80
CA GLN A 161 19.02 4.53 15.62
C GLN A 161 18.87 3.15 14.98
N GLU A 162 18.66 2.14 15.82
CA GLU A 162 18.34 0.77 15.39
C GLU A 162 17.01 0.71 14.66
N TYR A 163 16.93 -0.10 13.60
CA TYR A 163 15.66 -0.38 12.92
C TYR A 163 14.76 -1.32 13.72
N GLU A 164 13.47 -1.32 13.38
CA GLU A 164 12.52 -2.31 13.90
C GLU A 164 12.83 -3.74 13.40
N PRO A 165 12.54 -4.79 14.20
CA PRO A 165 12.79 -6.18 13.82
C PRO A 165 12.19 -6.59 12.47
N ASP A 166 11.03 -6.03 12.12
CA ASP A 166 10.34 -6.36 10.87
C ASP A 166 10.89 -5.56 9.69
N THR A 167 11.45 -4.37 9.92
CA THR A 167 12.20 -3.64 8.88
C THR A 167 13.44 -4.42 8.45
N LEU A 168 14.15 -5.07 9.39
CA LEU A 168 15.28 -5.95 9.04
C LEU A 168 14.84 -7.15 8.19
N THR A 169 13.67 -7.71 8.46
CA THR A 169 13.07 -8.76 7.62
C THR A 169 12.70 -8.21 6.24
N GLY A 170 12.23 -6.96 6.20
CA GLY A 170 11.98 -6.20 4.98
C GLY A 170 13.23 -6.11 4.10
N PHE A 171 14.38 -5.74 4.68
CA PHE A 171 15.64 -5.70 3.93
C PHE A 171 15.99 -7.05 3.31
N GLN A 172 15.89 -8.16 4.05
CA GLN A 172 16.14 -9.51 3.49
C GLN A 172 15.25 -9.79 2.27
N ASN A 173 13.95 -9.46 2.36
CA ASN A 173 13.00 -9.65 1.26
C ASN A 173 13.33 -8.78 0.04
N SER A 174 13.71 -7.52 0.28
CA SER A 174 14.06 -6.57 -0.78
C SER A 174 15.35 -6.98 -1.49
N ILE A 175 16.38 -7.42 -0.75
CA ILE A 175 17.64 -7.90 -1.32
C ILE A 175 17.42 -9.18 -2.12
N GLU A 176 16.65 -10.15 -1.61
CA GLU A 176 16.32 -11.37 -2.37
C GLU A 176 15.60 -11.03 -3.68
N ARG A 177 14.63 -10.11 -3.62
CA ARG A 177 13.91 -9.66 -4.82
C ARG A 177 14.86 -8.98 -5.82
N HIS A 178 15.78 -8.16 -5.33
CA HIS A 178 16.77 -7.50 -6.17
C HIS A 178 17.70 -8.50 -6.87
N LEU A 179 18.18 -9.53 -6.16
CA LEU A 179 18.96 -10.61 -6.73
C LEU A 179 18.18 -11.35 -7.83
N LYS A 180 16.91 -11.70 -7.56
CA LYS A 180 16.02 -12.36 -8.54
C LYS A 180 15.79 -11.49 -9.78
N ASN A 181 15.58 -10.18 -9.60
CA ASN A 181 15.41 -9.23 -10.70
C ASN A 181 16.68 -9.15 -11.57
N ASN A 182 17.86 -9.31 -10.96
CA ASN A 182 19.16 -9.40 -11.63
C ASN A 182 19.54 -10.84 -12.03
N LYS A 183 18.54 -11.72 -12.22
CA LYS A 183 18.68 -13.11 -12.73
C LYS A 183 19.50 -14.05 -11.83
N VAL A 184 19.70 -13.70 -10.56
CA VAL A 184 20.28 -14.59 -9.56
C VAL A 184 19.17 -15.42 -8.92
N VAL A 185 19.20 -16.73 -9.12
CA VAL A 185 18.22 -17.66 -8.55
C VAL A 185 18.65 -18.07 -7.14
N VAL A 186 18.07 -17.43 -6.12
CA VAL A 186 18.41 -17.68 -4.72
C VAL A 186 17.20 -17.50 -3.80
N ASP A 187 17.17 -18.25 -2.71
CA ASP A 187 16.24 -18.08 -1.58
C ASP A 187 17.08 -17.76 -0.34
N LEU A 188 17.10 -16.50 0.08
CA LEU A 188 17.92 -16.04 1.21
C LEU A 188 17.39 -16.55 2.56
N LYS A 189 16.19 -17.14 2.58
CA LYS A 189 15.55 -17.66 3.80
C LYS A 189 15.80 -19.14 4.00
N ARG A 190 16.09 -19.87 2.93
CA ARG A 190 16.21 -21.34 2.96
C ARG A 190 17.56 -21.84 2.49
N ASN A 191 18.26 -21.14 1.61
CA ASN A 191 19.53 -21.59 1.09
C ASN A 191 20.59 -21.67 2.21
N ASP A 192 21.31 -22.80 2.27
CA ASP A 192 22.33 -23.10 3.26
C ASP A 192 23.58 -22.23 3.13
N ASP A 193 23.84 -21.71 1.93
CA ASP A 193 24.90 -20.73 1.70
C ASP A 193 24.68 -19.44 2.48
N PHE A 194 23.45 -19.16 2.89
CA PHE A 194 23.07 -17.97 3.67
C PHE A 194 22.76 -18.29 5.14
N SER A 195 23.28 -19.41 5.65
CA SER A 195 22.98 -19.85 7.01
C SER A 195 23.54 -18.92 8.09
N HIS A 196 24.65 -18.23 7.86
CA HIS A 196 25.24 -17.34 8.86
C HIS A 196 24.43 -16.05 9.01
N SER A 197 24.15 -15.34 7.91
CA SER A 197 23.35 -14.12 7.91
C SER A 197 21.95 -14.34 8.44
N ARG A 198 21.33 -15.49 8.14
CA ARG A 198 20.02 -15.86 8.72
C ARG A 198 20.06 -15.97 10.24
N LYS A 199 21.05 -16.67 10.79
CA LYS A 199 21.23 -16.80 12.24
C LYS A 199 21.49 -15.44 12.90
N VAL A 200 22.31 -14.59 12.27
CA VAL A 200 22.58 -13.24 12.76
C VAL A 200 21.32 -12.37 12.74
N LEU A 201 20.55 -12.40 11.64
CA LEU A 201 19.29 -11.68 11.53
C LEU A 201 18.30 -12.14 12.60
N GLU A 202 18.15 -13.44 12.81
CA GLU A 202 17.27 -13.99 13.84
C GLU A 202 17.68 -13.56 15.25
N ALA A 203 18.97 -13.67 15.57
CA ALA A 203 19.52 -13.25 16.86
C ALA A 203 19.33 -11.74 17.09
N LYS A 204 19.60 -10.90 16.08
CA LYS A 204 19.42 -9.44 16.15
C LYS A 204 17.95 -9.08 16.33
N ARG A 205 17.02 -9.73 15.62
CA ARG A 205 15.58 -9.52 15.82
C ARG A 205 15.13 -9.90 17.22
N LYS A 206 15.67 -10.99 17.78
CA LYS A 206 15.38 -11.41 19.17
C LYS A 206 15.90 -10.38 20.18
N GLN A 207 17.12 -9.89 19.99
CA GLN A 207 17.71 -8.84 20.83
C GLN A 207 16.85 -7.57 20.81
N LEU A 208 16.50 -7.06 19.63
CA LEU A 208 15.69 -5.84 19.49
C LEU A 208 14.32 -5.97 20.18
N LYS A 209 13.70 -7.17 20.13
CA LYS A 209 12.47 -7.45 20.86
C LYS A 209 12.64 -7.41 22.38
N GLN A 210 13.76 -7.91 22.89
CA GLN A 210 14.08 -7.84 24.32
C GLN A 210 14.32 -6.40 24.78
N GLU A 211 14.86 -5.55 23.91
CA GLU A 211 15.06 -4.11 24.13
C GLU A 211 13.77 -3.30 23.99
N GLY A 212 12.63 -3.94 23.73
CA GLY A 212 11.32 -3.30 23.64
C GLY A 212 10.95 -2.76 22.25
N LYS A 213 11.82 -2.93 21.23
CA LYS A 213 11.45 -2.69 19.83
C LYS A 213 10.57 -3.81 19.30
N GLY A 214 9.73 -3.52 18.31
CA GLY A 214 8.74 -4.47 17.78
C GLY A 214 7.56 -4.71 18.72
N ASN A 215 7.53 -4.08 19.90
CA ASN A 215 6.29 -3.93 20.65
C ASN A 215 5.42 -2.93 19.90
N LYS A 216 4.32 -3.41 19.34
CA LYS A 216 3.27 -2.59 18.73
C LYS A 216 2.57 -1.79 19.83
N ARG A 217 3.23 -0.74 20.33
CA ARG A 217 2.65 0.24 21.26
C ARG A 217 1.41 0.90 20.64
N ASN A 218 1.42 1.05 19.32
CA ASN A 218 0.31 1.53 18.50
C ASN A 218 -0.50 0.33 17.97
N ARG A 219 -0.83 -0.64 18.82
CA ARG A 219 -1.80 -1.67 18.42
C ARG A 219 -3.14 -0.97 18.34
N ALA A 220 -3.69 -0.85 17.13
CA ALA A 220 -5.06 -0.40 16.95
C ALA A 220 -6.00 -1.30 17.77
N GLU A 221 -6.72 -0.71 18.71
CA GLU A 221 -7.81 -1.37 19.37
C GLU A 221 -9.03 -1.35 18.44
N PRO A 222 -9.88 -2.38 18.45
CA PRO A 222 -11.14 -2.33 17.72
C PRO A 222 -11.93 -1.12 18.22
N ILE A 223 -12.45 -0.32 17.29
CA ILE A 223 -13.36 0.77 17.65
C ILE A 223 -14.55 0.17 18.41
N ASP A 224 -14.80 0.67 19.61
CA ASP A 224 -15.87 0.16 20.45
C ASP A 224 -17.23 0.77 20.05
N THR A 225 -18.32 0.17 20.55
CA THR A 225 -19.67 0.65 20.21
C THR A 225 -19.95 2.04 20.78
N GLN A 226 -19.32 2.42 21.90
CA GLN A 226 -19.49 3.72 22.51
C GLN A 226 -18.76 4.81 21.70
N GLU A 227 -17.58 4.51 21.16
CA GLU A 227 -16.82 5.36 20.27
C GLU A 227 -17.59 5.60 18.96
N ILE A 228 -18.15 4.55 18.35
CA ILE A 228 -19.04 4.70 17.19
C ILE A 228 -20.22 5.61 17.54
N GLN A 229 -20.88 5.39 18.68
CA GLN A 229 -22.00 6.24 19.10
C GLN A 229 -21.59 7.70 19.29
N ASN A 230 -20.43 7.94 19.91
CA ASN A 230 -19.89 9.30 20.07
C ASN A 230 -19.63 9.98 18.71
N LEU A 231 -19.23 9.24 17.68
CA LEU A 231 -19.06 9.78 16.32
C LEU A 231 -20.40 10.16 15.68
N TYR A 232 -21.47 9.38 15.91
CA TYR A 232 -22.83 9.76 15.49
C TYR A 232 -23.34 10.98 16.26
N ASP A 233 -23.11 11.04 17.58
CA ASP A 233 -23.57 12.16 18.42
C ASP A 233 -22.88 13.47 18.05
N LYS A 234 -21.59 13.40 17.68
CA LYS A 234 -20.81 14.54 17.16
C LYS A 234 -21.11 14.86 15.69
N GLN A 235 -22.07 14.18 15.07
CA GLN A 235 -22.41 14.32 13.66
C GLN A 235 -21.22 14.12 12.72
N LEU A 236 -20.22 13.31 13.11
CA LEU A 236 -19.11 12.88 12.23
C LEU A 236 -19.49 11.64 11.41
N LEU A 237 -20.51 10.92 11.89
CA LEU A 237 -21.24 9.88 11.17
C LEU A 237 -22.74 10.26 11.13
N GLY A 238 -23.48 9.60 10.26
CA GLY A 238 -24.89 9.88 9.97
C GLY A 238 -25.07 10.78 8.74
N SER A 239 -26.30 11.25 8.55
CA SER A 239 -26.73 11.99 7.37
C SER A 239 -26.80 13.50 7.60
N ALA A 240 -26.13 14.01 8.64
CA ALA A 240 -26.22 15.43 9.03
C ALA A 240 -25.61 16.36 7.98
N ASN A 241 -24.55 15.91 7.29
CA ASN A 241 -23.92 16.62 6.18
C ASN A 241 -23.26 15.61 5.21
N PRO A 242 -22.88 16.04 4.00
CA PRO A 242 -22.29 15.16 2.99
C PRO A 242 -21.04 14.42 3.45
N THR A 243 -20.17 15.10 4.22
CA THR A 243 -18.93 14.51 4.76
C THR A 243 -19.24 13.39 5.75
N SER A 244 -20.17 13.61 6.67
CA SER A 244 -20.57 12.60 7.65
C SER A 244 -21.25 11.40 7.01
N LEU A 245 -22.01 11.63 5.94
CA LEU A 245 -22.61 10.56 5.14
C LEU A 245 -21.51 9.73 4.46
N LEU A 246 -20.52 10.39 3.85
CA LEU A 246 -19.39 9.73 3.21
C LEU A 246 -18.56 8.92 4.22
N ASN A 247 -18.27 9.48 5.39
CA ASN A 247 -17.57 8.80 6.49
C ASN A 247 -18.35 7.56 6.97
N THR A 248 -19.67 7.65 7.01
CA THR A 248 -20.55 6.53 7.39
C THR A 248 -20.50 5.42 6.37
N VAL A 249 -20.56 5.74 5.08
CA VAL A 249 -20.41 4.76 4.00
C VAL A 249 -19.02 4.12 4.03
N TRP A 250 -17.97 4.92 4.23
CA TRP A 250 -16.61 4.44 4.35
C TRP A 250 -16.44 3.46 5.52
N LEU A 251 -16.92 3.84 6.72
CA LEU A 251 -16.89 2.97 7.90
C LEU A 251 -17.69 1.68 7.68
N ASN A 252 -18.91 1.79 7.15
CA ASN A 252 -19.77 0.63 6.90
C ASN A 252 -19.12 -0.34 5.90
N ASN A 253 -18.50 0.17 4.84
CA ASN A 253 -17.80 -0.69 3.87
C ASN A 253 -16.60 -1.41 4.52
N GLY A 254 -15.83 -0.72 5.37
CA GLY A 254 -14.74 -1.33 6.12
C GLY A 254 -15.21 -2.40 7.11
N VAL A 255 -16.29 -2.11 7.86
CA VAL A 255 -16.82 -3.00 8.90
C VAL A 255 -17.56 -4.20 8.32
N PHE A 256 -18.43 -4.00 7.33
CA PHE A 256 -19.32 -5.06 6.82
C PHE A 256 -18.73 -5.84 5.65
N PHE A 257 -17.98 -5.20 4.75
CA PHE A 257 -17.35 -5.88 3.62
C PHE A 257 -15.87 -6.22 3.87
N GLY A 258 -15.30 -5.75 4.98
CA GLY A 258 -13.91 -6.02 5.34
C GLY A 258 -12.92 -5.29 4.44
N PHE A 259 -13.33 -4.17 3.83
CA PHE A 259 -12.49 -3.39 2.94
C PHE A 259 -11.29 -2.79 3.67
N ARG A 260 -10.17 -2.77 2.97
CA ARG A 260 -8.91 -2.13 3.33
C ARG A 260 -8.97 -0.70 2.84
N GLY A 261 -8.52 0.22 3.70
CA GLY A 261 -8.74 1.67 3.58
C GLY A 261 -8.40 2.34 2.24
N ARG A 262 -7.59 1.69 1.39
CA ARG A 262 -7.09 2.28 0.14
C ARG A 262 -7.76 1.75 -1.12
N GLN A 263 -7.30 0.60 -1.61
CA GLN A 263 -7.61 0.17 -2.97
C GLN A 263 -9.08 -0.20 -3.13
N GLU A 264 -9.64 -0.93 -2.16
CA GLU A 264 -11.01 -1.43 -2.23
C GLU A 264 -12.04 -0.29 -2.11
N HIS A 265 -11.77 0.75 -1.30
CA HIS A 265 -12.61 1.94 -1.27
C HIS A 265 -12.49 2.78 -2.55
N ALA A 266 -11.26 2.97 -3.06
CA ALA A 266 -11.02 3.82 -4.23
C ALA A 266 -11.52 3.19 -5.55
N SER A 267 -11.56 1.86 -5.63
CA SER A 267 -12.04 1.15 -6.82
C SER A 267 -13.50 0.74 -6.75
N LEU A 268 -14.20 1.00 -5.63
CA LEU A 268 -15.60 0.62 -5.48
C LEU A 268 -16.48 1.44 -6.44
N LEU A 269 -17.18 0.74 -7.33
CA LEU A 269 -18.16 1.31 -8.23
C LEU A 269 -19.58 0.95 -7.78
N LEU A 270 -20.56 1.75 -8.18
CA LEU A 270 -21.96 1.49 -7.85
C LEU A 270 -22.44 0.13 -8.36
N GLY A 271 -21.94 -0.31 -9.51
CA GLY A 271 -22.27 -1.62 -10.10
C GLY A 271 -21.71 -2.82 -9.33
N ASP A 272 -20.76 -2.60 -8.42
CA ASP A 272 -20.19 -3.66 -7.59
C ASP A 272 -21.09 -3.99 -6.39
N LEU A 273 -22.12 -3.18 -6.13
CA LEU A 273 -23.08 -3.39 -5.05
C LEU A 273 -24.45 -3.76 -5.62
N THR A 274 -25.05 -4.82 -5.09
CA THR A 274 -26.40 -5.24 -5.48
C THR A 274 -27.29 -5.46 -4.27
N MET A 275 -28.54 -5.02 -4.40
CA MET A 275 -29.57 -5.33 -3.42
C MET A 275 -30.09 -6.75 -3.67
N LYS A 276 -30.09 -7.56 -2.61
CA LYS A 276 -30.62 -8.92 -2.61
C LYS A 276 -31.57 -9.13 -1.44
N GLN A 277 -32.31 -10.23 -1.49
CA GLN A 277 -33.26 -10.62 -0.46
C GLN A 277 -32.99 -12.06 -0.03
N ASP A 278 -32.99 -12.32 1.28
CA ASP A 278 -32.84 -13.67 1.81
C ASP A 278 -34.15 -14.49 1.71
N SER A 279 -34.09 -15.77 2.10
CA SER A 279 -35.26 -16.66 2.09
C SER A 279 -36.40 -16.22 3.02
N ASN A 280 -36.12 -15.31 3.95
CA ASN A 280 -37.08 -14.77 4.91
C ASN A 280 -37.61 -13.39 4.50
N GLY A 281 -37.25 -12.91 3.31
CA GLY A 281 -37.68 -11.62 2.80
C GLY A 281 -36.84 -10.44 3.29
N LYS A 282 -35.70 -10.66 3.95
CA LYS A 282 -34.84 -9.58 4.47
C LYS A 282 -33.90 -9.09 3.38
N GLU A 283 -33.94 -7.78 3.13
CA GLU A 283 -33.04 -7.13 2.18
C GLU A 283 -31.62 -7.00 2.74
N TYR A 284 -30.63 -7.19 1.88
CA TYR A 284 -29.22 -6.99 2.18
C TYR A 284 -28.47 -6.50 0.94
N VAL A 285 -27.35 -5.82 1.17
CA VAL A 285 -26.42 -5.40 0.12
C VAL A 285 -25.35 -6.48 -0.04
N GLU A 286 -25.17 -6.97 -1.26
CA GLU A 286 -24.09 -7.88 -1.64
C GLU A 286 -23.03 -7.13 -2.45
N PHE A 287 -21.77 -7.33 -2.09
CA PHE A 287 -20.62 -6.88 -2.87
C PHE A 287 -20.17 -7.97 -3.86
N ASN A 288 -20.06 -7.61 -5.13
CA ASN A 288 -19.83 -8.52 -6.27
C ASN A 288 -18.36 -8.57 -6.75
N GLY A 289 -17.41 -8.09 -5.94
CA GLY A 289 -16.00 -7.96 -6.33
C GLY A 289 -15.13 -9.20 -6.16
#